data_AF-A0A0N9VQG5-F1
#
_entry.id   AF-A0A0N9VQG5-F1
#
_cell.length_a   1.000
_cell.length_b   1.000
_cell.length_c   1.000
_cell.angle_alpha   90.00
_cell.angle_beta   90.00
_cell.angle_gamma   90.00
#
_symmetry.space_group_name_H-M   'P 1'
#
loop_
_entity.id
_entity.type
_entity.pdbx_description
1 polymer ?
#
loop_
_entity_poly.entity_id
_entity_poly.type
_entity_poly.pdbx_seq_one_letter_code
_entity_poly.pdbx_strand_id
1 'polypeptide(L)'
;MKIINLAKINLISILFLMPAYSYAQTQLSIGQLLTKKEHAQLKSSKIKLNQEIYDIIPSNIPDQIYLINDQGAVGIGETVVIITEVSQNKFKTQASHILSLSDSIEYYDHMKIVHIKFKNFSQTLNAYNQLLKIFPEDNVSIPIQFSQPKLR
;
A
#
# COMPACT_ATOMS: atom_id res chain seq x y z
N MET A 1 3.63 77.59 10.47
CA MET A 1 2.49 77.34 11.37
C MET A 1 1.35 76.72 10.55
N LYS A 2 0.75 75.62 11.04
CA LYS A 2 -0.38 74.82 10.48
C LYS A 2 -0.04 73.87 9.32
N ILE A 3 0.18 72.57 9.58
CA ILE A 3 -0.73 71.43 9.87
C ILE A 3 -1.11 70.66 8.60
N ILE A 4 -0.37 69.55 8.40
CA ILE A 4 -0.76 68.17 8.01
C ILE A 4 -2.18 67.97 7.46
N ASN A 5 -2.30 67.29 6.32
CA ASN A 5 -3.41 66.34 6.12
C ASN A 5 -2.95 65.11 5.30
N LEU A 6 -2.87 63.96 5.98
CA LEU A 6 -2.63 62.64 5.40
C LEU A 6 -3.92 62.15 4.73
N ALA A 7 -3.89 61.95 3.41
CA ALA A 7 -4.94 61.20 2.73
C ALA A 7 -4.73 59.69 2.95
N LYS A 8 -5.71 59.07 3.59
CA LYS A 8 -5.80 57.65 3.92
C LYS A 8 -5.78 56.80 2.64
N ILE A 9 -4.83 55.88 2.52
CA ILE A 9 -4.85 54.80 1.54
C ILE A 9 -5.74 53.69 2.11
N ASN A 10 -6.91 53.48 1.48
CA ASN A 10 -7.80 52.37 1.79
C ASN A 10 -7.12 51.04 1.39
N LEU A 11 -6.75 50.23 2.38
CA LEU A 11 -6.27 48.87 2.20
C LEU A 11 -7.49 47.98 1.88
N ILE A 12 -7.70 47.63 0.61
CA ILE A 12 -8.66 46.60 0.24
C ILE A 12 -7.93 45.26 0.31
N SER A 13 -8.00 44.61 1.47
CA SER A 13 -7.57 43.22 1.64
C SER A 13 -8.59 42.30 0.98
N ILE A 14 -8.33 41.87 -0.25
CA ILE A 14 -9.11 40.82 -0.91
C ILE A 14 -8.81 39.51 -0.18
N LEU A 15 -9.73 39.11 0.69
CA LEU A 15 -9.71 37.83 1.38
C LEU A 15 -10.04 36.73 0.36
N PHE A 16 -9.02 36.08 -0.21
CA PHE A 16 -9.20 34.84 -0.95
C PHE A 16 -9.66 33.75 0.04
N LEU A 17 -10.97 33.57 0.16
CA LEU A 17 -11.56 32.37 0.74
C LEU A 17 -11.22 31.20 -0.19
N MET A 18 -10.08 30.56 0.02
CA MET A 18 -9.85 29.25 -0.59
C MET A 18 -10.84 28.27 0.05
N PRO A 19 -11.69 27.60 -0.75
CA PRO A 19 -12.47 26.49 -0.22
C PRO A 19 -11.49 25.45 0.30
N ALA A 20 -11.46 25.27 1.61
CA ALA A 20 -10.84 24.11 2.22
C ALA A 20 -11.68 22.90 1.78
N TYR A 21 -11.25 22.25 0.70
CA TYR A 21 -11.73 20.90 0.39
C TYR A 21 -11.20 19.97 1.47
N SER A 22 -11.92 19.89 2.59
CA SER A 22 -11.78 18.78 3.52
C SER A 22 -12.30 17.54 2.79
N TYR A 23 -11.39 16.84 2.12
CA TYR A 23 -11.67 15.49 1.66
C TYR A 23 -11.91 14.63 2.89
N ALA A 24 -13.17 14.24 3.12
CA ALA A 24 -13.48 13.18 4.05
C ALA A 24 -12.74 11.94 3.55
N GLN A 25 -11.71 11.51 4.28
CA GLN A 25 -10.94 10.33 3.93
C GLN A 25 -11.90 9.14 4.09
N THR A 26 -12.35 8.60 2.97
CA THR A 26 -13.36 7.54 2.93
C THR A 26 -12.82 6.34 3.69
N GLN A 27 -13.51 5.96 4.77
CA GLN A 27 -13.17 4.75 5.51
C GLN A 27 -13.61 3.56 4.66
N LEU A 28 -12.65 2.93 3.99
CA LEU A 28 -12.90 1.76 3.16
C LEU A 28 -13.09 0.52 4.04
N SER A 29 -13.97 -0.38 3.62
CA SER A 29 -14.17 -1.67 4.27
C SER A 29 -13.64 -2.81 3.40
N ILE A 30 -12.98 -3.80 4.01
CA ILE A 30 -12.53 -5.00 3.30
C ILE A 30 -13.74 -5.73 2.69
N GLY A 31 -13.66 -6.08 1.42
CA GLY A 31 -14.72 -6.72 0.66
C GLY A 31 -15.78 -5.75 0.13
N GLN A 32 -15.63 -4.44 0.39
CA GLN A 32 -16.47 -3.42 -0.22
C GLN A 32 -16.24 -3.40 -1.74
N LEU A 33 -17.34 -3.39 -2.51
CA LEU A 33 -17.28 -3.17 -3.95
C LEU A 33 -17.53 -1.67 -4.23
N LEU A 34 -16.54 -1.01 -4.82
CA LEU A 34 -16.64 0.40 -5.16
C LEU A 34 -17.29 0.58 -6.53
N THR A 35 -18.19 1.55 -6.63
CA THR A 35 -18.64 2.06 -7.92
C THR A 35 -17.50 2.79 -8.61
N LYS A 36 -17.57 2.93 -9.94
CA LYS A 36 -16.59 3.70 -10.73
C LYS A 36 -16.43 5.14 -10.22
N LYS A 37 -17.51 5.75 -9.72
CA LYS A 37 -17.51 7.12 -9.19
C LYS A 37 -16.75 7.20 -7.86
N GLU A 38 -16.99 6.26 -6.95
CA GLU A 38 -16.27 6.20 -5.67
C GLU A 38 -14.79 5.93 -5.90
N HIS A 39 -14.47 4.96 -6.77
CA HIS A 39 -13.08 4.64 -7.11
C HIS A 39 -12.35 5.85 -7.72
N ALA A 40 -12.98 6.57 -8.65
CA ALA A 40 -12.37 7.74 -9.29
C ALA A 40 -12.09 8.92 -8.34
N GLN A 41 -12.72 8.95 -7.15
CA GLN A 41 -12.48 9.98 -6.13
C GLN A 41 -11.29 9.65 -5.22
N LEU A 42 -10.77 8.43 -5.27
CA LEU A 42 -9.65 8.01 -4.44
C LEU A 42 -8.32 8.45 -5.05
N LYS A 43 -7.41 8.93 -4.19
CA LYS A 43 -6.01 9.14 -4.57
C LYS A 43 -5.28 7.80 -4.55
N SER A 44 -5.22 7.14 -5.71
CA SER A 44 -4.54 5.86 -5.89
C SER A 44 -3.23 5.97 -6.65
N SER A 45 -2.38 4.95 -6.46
CA SER A 45 -1.25 4.64 -7.33
C SER A 45 -1.38 3.20 -7.82
N LYS A 46 -0.99 2.91 -9.05
CA LYS A 46 -1.07 1.54 -9.58
C LYS A 46 0.15 0.72 -9.23
N ILE A 47 -0.07 -0.53 -8.85
CA ILE A 47 0.97 -1.54 -8.70
C ILE A 47 0.60 -2.80 -9.47
N LYS A 48 1.61 -3.48 -10.00
CA LYS A 48 1.44 -4.83 -10.52
C LYS A 48 1.90 -5.83 -9.47
N LEU A 49 1.01 -6.72 -9.07
CA LEU A 49 1.33 -7.88 -8.23
C LEU A 49 0.92 -9.12 -9.02
N ASN A 50 1.88 -10.00 -9.27
CA ASN A 50 1.76 -11.16 -10.15
C ASN A 50 1.29 -10.73 -11.56
N GLN A 51 0.12 -11.20 -11.99
CA GLN A 51 -0.48 -10.86 -13.28
C GLN A 51 -1.58 -9.80 -13.17
N GLU A 52 -1.85 -9.30 -11.96
CA GLU A 52 -2.94 -8.36 -11.68
C GLU A 52 -2.41 -6.95 -11.40
N ILE A 53 -3.24 -5.95 -11.69
CA ILE A 53 -2.96 -4.55 -11.40
C ILE A 53 -3.93 -4.10 -10.31
N TYR A 54 -3.39 -3.52 -9.25
CA TYR A 54 -4.16 -3.00 -8.13
C TYR A 54 -3.96 -1.49 -8.01
N ASP A 55 -5.00 -0.82 -7.58
CA ASP A 55 -4.93 0.54 -7.07
C ASP A 55 -4.60 0.50 -5.57
N ILE A 56 -3.44 1.06 -5.20
CA ILE A 56 -2.97 1.19 -3.83
C ILE A 56 -3.60 2.43 -3.20
N ILE A 57 -4.29 2.25 -2.08
CA ILE A 57 -4.81 3.34 -1.24
C ILE A 57 -4.18 3.24 0.16
N PRO A 58 -3.53 4.30 0.66
CA PRO A 58 -3.05 4.36 2.04
C PRO A 58 -4.21 4.19 3.04
N SER A 59 -4.03 3.33 4.04
CA SER A 59 -4.93 3.27 5.19
C SER A 59 -4.53 4.30 6.25
N ASN A 60 -5.48 4.66 7.11
CA ASN A 60 -5.22 5.40 8.35
C ASN A 60 -4.71 4.48 9.48
N ILE A 61 -4.77 3.16 9.30
CA ILE A 61 -4.16 2.18 10.19
C ILE A 61 -2.68 2.03 9.81
N PRO A 62 -1.74 2.20 10.77
CA PRO A 62 -0.31 2.00 10.51
C PRO A 62 -0.02 0.66 9.85
N ASP A 63 0.90 0.67 8.88
CA ASP A 63 1.39 -0.51 8.15
C ASP A 63 0.33 -1.29 7.33
N GLN A 64 -0.91 -0.79 7.29
CA GLN A 64 -1.99 -1.34 6.47
C GLN A 64 -2.12 -0.58 5.16
N ILE A 65 -2.39 -1.31 4.09
CA ILE A 65 -2.68 -0.75 2.79
C ILE A 65 -3.93 -1.38 2.20
N TYR A 66 -4.77 -0.57 1.57
CA TYR A 66 -5.86 -1.11 0.77
C TYR A 66 -5.39 -1.32 -0.67
N LEU A 67 -5.85 -2.41 -1.27
CA LEU A 67 -5.64 -2.76 -2.66
C LEU A 67 -7.00 -2.92 -3.32
N ILE A 68 -7.25 -2.17 -4.40
CA ILE A 68 -8.49 -2.27 -5.16
C ILE A 68 -8.19 -3.02 -6.46
N ASN A 69 -8.90 -4.12 -6.72
CA ASN A 69 -8.75 -4.88 -7.96
C ASN A 69 -9.50 -4.23 -9.14
N ASP A 70 -9.42 -4.84 -10.32
CA ASP A 70 -10.06 -4.36 -11.56
C ASP A 70 -11.61 -4.32 -11.48
N GLN A 71 -12.19 -5.15 -10.60
CA GLN A 71 -13.62 -5.18 -10.30
C GLN A 71 -14.05 -4.07 -9.33
N GLY A 72 -13.11 -3.36 -8.70
CA GLY A 72 -13.39 -2.34 -7.69
C GLY A 72 -13.54 -2.91 -6.28
N ALA A 73 -13.20 -4.17 -6.04
CA ALA A 73 -13.26 -4.77 -4.71
C ALA A 73 -12.07 -4.31 -3.86
N VAL A 74 -12.35 -3.89 -2.63
CA VAL A 74 -11.35 -3.45 -1.65
C VAL A 74 -10.79 -4.66 -0.90
N GLY A 75 -9.49 -4.87 -0.99
CA GLY A 75 -8.74 -5.83 -0.19
C GLY A 75 -7.67 -5.17 0.67
N ILE A 76 -7.00 -5.95 1.50
CA ILE A 76 -5.82 -5.54 2.27
C ILE A 76 -4.62 -6.37 1.84
N GLY A 77 -3.52 -5.69 1.53
CA GLY A 77 -2.24 -6.35 1.30
C GLY A 77 -1.58 -6.72 2.62
N GLU A 78 -1.15 -7.97 2.76
CA GLU A 78 -0.40 -8.42 3.93
C GLU A 78 1.06 -7.94 3.86
N THR A 79 1.71 -7.81 5.02
CA THR A 79 3.15 -7.51 5.10
C THR A 79 4.02 -8.77 4.98
N VAL A 80 3.62 -9.64 4.05
CA VAL A 80 4.17 -10.98 3.85
C VAL A 80 4.51 -11.17 2.38
N VAL A 81 5.66 -11.81 2.12
CA VAL A 81 5.96 -12.40 0.81
C VAL A 81 6.03 -13.91 0.96
N ILE A 82 5.33 -14.62 0.08
CA ILE A 82 5.35 -16.08 -0.03
C ILE A 82 6.07 -16.46 -1.30
N ILE A 83 7.00 -17.40 -1.20
CA ILE A 83 7.65 -18.02 -2.35
C ILE A 83 7.31 -19.51 -2.31
N THR A 84 6.71 -20.03 -3.36
CA THR A 84 6.46 -21.46 -3.52
C THR A 84 7.43 -22.05 -4.54
N GLU A 85 7.65 -23.36 -4.45
CA GLU A 85 8.58 -24.13 -5.31
C GLU A 85 10.08 -23.87 -5.02
N VAL A 86 10.38 -23.14 -3.95
CA VAL A 86 11.75 -22.86 -3.49
C VAL A 86 12.10 -23.73 -2.28
N SER A 87 13.30 -24.33 -2.28
CA SER A 87 13.82 -25.02 -1.09
C SER A 87 14.46 -24.04 -0.12
N GLN A 88 14.43 -24.34 1.18
CA GLN A 88 15.13 -23.52 2.18
C GLN A 88 16.60 -23.29 1.82
N ASN A 89 17.31 -24.32 1.35
CA ASN A 89 18.72 -24.19 1.00
C ASN A 89 18.93 -23.22 -0.16
N LYS A 90 18.14 -23.36 -1.25
CA LYS A 90 18.19 -22.44 -2.40
C LYS A 90 17.92 -21.00 -1.96
N PHE A 91 16.89 -20.80 -1.12
CA PHE A 91 16.54 -19.48 -0.60
C PHE A 91 17.68 -18.87 0.23
N LYS A 92 18.22 -19.61 1.21
CA LYS A 92 19.31 -19.12 2.07
C LYS A 92 20.57 -18.77 1.29
N THR A 93 20.88 -19.50 0.22
CA THR A 93 22.04 -19.22 -0.62
C THR A 93 21.85 -17.97 -1.49
N GLN A 94 20.67 -17.79 -2.09
CA GLN A 94 20.46 -16.76 -3.12
C GLN A 94 19.86 -15.45 -2.58
N ALA A 95 19.15 -15.50 -1.46
CA ALA A 95 18.44 -14.35 -0.88
C ALA A 95 18.87 -14.07 0.57
N SER A 96 20.12 -14.35 0.92
CA SER A 96 20.66 -14.16 2.28
C SER A 96 20.51 -12.72 2.78
N HIS A 97 20.59 -11.72 1.89
CA HIS A 97 20.39 -10.31 2.23
C HIS A 97 18.94 -9.95 2.54
N ILE A 98 17.96 -10.73 2.08
CA ILE A 98 16.55 -10.55 2.47
C ILE A 98 16.34 -10.98 3.93
N LEU A 99 17.14 -11.94 4.42
CA LEU A 99 17.03 -12.46 5.79
C LEU A 99 17.22 -11.38 6.86
N SER A 100 18.13 -10.43 6.62
CA SER A 100 18.41 -9.35 7.57
C SER A 100 17.36 -8.24 7.57
N LEU A 101 16.48 -8.22 6.56
CA LEU A 101 15.43 -7.22 6.39
C LEU A 101 14.06 -7.71 6.88
N SER A 102 13.89 -9.01 7.11
CA SER A 102 12.63 -9.61 7.56
C SER A 102 12.49 -9.57 9.08
N ASP A 103 11.26 -9.41 9.56
CA ASP A 103 10.91 -9.58 10.97
C ASP A 103 10.89 -11.05 11.37
N SER A 104 10.39 -11.92 10.47
CA SER A 104 10.41 -13.38 10.67
C SER A 104 10.41 -14.12 9.34
N ILE A 105 10.90 -15.36 9.37
CA ILE A 105 10.89 -16.27 8.23
C ILE A 105 10.53 -17.67 8.69
N GLU A 106 9.59 -18.28 7.98
CA GLU A 106 9.15 -19.64 8.19
C GLU A 106 9.43 -20.46 6.94
N TYR A 107 9.94 -21.67 7.16
CA TYR A 107 10.29 -22.61 6.11
C TYR A 107 9.39 -23.83 6.23
N TYR A 108 8.61 -24.09 5.17
CA TYR A 108 7.77 -25.27 5.06
C TYR A 108 8.39 -26.18 4.00
N ASP A 109 9.49 -26.85 4.37
CA ASP A 109 10.33 -27.61 3.43
C ASP A 109 9.58 -28.70 2.68
N HIS A 110 8.67 -29.41 3.36
CA HIS A 110 7.84 -30.46 2.77
C HIS A 110 6.89 -29.92 1.68
N MET A 111 6.57 -28.63 1.72
CA MET A 111 5.74 -27.93 0.72
C MET A 111 6.58 -27.07 -0.24
N LYS A 112 7.90 -26.95 -0.02
CA LYS A 112 8.78 -26.00 -0.73
C LYS A 112 8.24 -24.57 -0.67
N ILE A 113 7.83 -24.13 0.53
CA ILE A 113 7.34 -22.77 0.75
C ILE A 113 8.25 -22.03 1.71
N VAL A 114 8.56 -20.79 1.36
CA VAL A 114 9.21 -19.82 2.25
C VAL A 114 8.23 -18.68 2.48
N HIS A 115 7.94 -18.42 3.75
CA HIS A 115 7.02 -17.37 4.18
C HIS A 115 7.81 -16.31 4.96
N ILE A 116 7.81 -15.08 4.45
CA ILE A 116 8.69 -14.01 4.92
C ILE A 116 7.80 -12.84 5.38
N LYS A 117 7.89 -12.49 6.66
CA LYS A 117 7.17 -11.35 7.23
C LYS A 117 8.08 -10.12 7.29
N PHE A 118 7.54 -8.97 6.93
CA PHE A 118 8.19 -7.68 7.00
C PHE A 118 7.42 -6.73 7.92
N LYS A 119 8.11 -5.68 8.36
CA LYS A 119 7.57 -4.68 9.25
C LYS A 119 6.39 -3.91 8.65
N ASN A 120 6.48 -3.61 7.35
CA ASN A 120 5.47 -2.81 6.67
C ASN A 120 5.35 -3.17 5.18
N PHE A 121 4.28 -2.67 4.55
CA PHE A 121 4.00 -2.97 3.15
C PHE A 121 5.07 -2.42 2.19
N SER A 122 5.70 -1.30 2.50
CA SER A 122 6.77 -0.74 1.66
C SER A 122 7.98 -1.67 1.58
N GLN A 123 8.41 -2.22 2.72
CA GLN A 123 9.46 -3.24 2.77
C GLN A 123 9.04 -4.53 2.05
N THR A 124 7.78 -4.94 2.23
CA THR A 124 7.19 -6.11 1.57
C THR A 124 7.24 -5.97 0.05
N LEU A 125 6.82 -4.83 -0.50
CA LEU A 125 6.88 -4.55 -1.94
C LEU A 125 8.31 -4.52 -2.47
N ASN A 126 9.24 -3.94 -1.72
CA ASN A 126 10.64 -3.91 -2.13
C ASN A 126 11.20 -5.34 -2.19
N ALA A 127 11.00 -6.12 -1.12
CA ALA A 127 11.42 -7.51 -1.08
C ALA A 127 10.79 -8.35 -2.19
N TYR A 128 9.48 -8.21 -2.42
CA TYR A 128 8.77 -8.87 -3.52
C TYR A 128 9.42 -8.62 -4.87
N ASN A 129 9.70 -7.35 -5.20
CA ASN A 129 10.34 -6.98 -6.47
C ASN A 129 11.77 -7.52 -6.60
N GLN A 130 12.51 -7.65 -5.49
CA GLN A 130 13.84 -8.27 -5.50
C GLN A 130 13.73 -9.79 -5.67
N LEU A 131 12.81 -10.43 -4.96
CA LEU A 131 12.61 -11.87 -4.99
C LEU A 131 12.13 -12.36 -6.35
N LEU A 132 11.29 -11.60 -7.06
CA LEU A 132 10.95 -11.89 -8.46
C LEU A 132 12.17 -11.93 -9.39
N LYS A 133 13.21 -11.14 -9.09
CA LYS A 133 14.46 -11.12 -9.89
C LYS A 133 15.40 -12.26 -9.51
N ILE A 134 15.43 -12.62 -8.23
CA ILE A 134 16.28 -13.71 -7.71
C ILE A 134 15.71 -15.07 -8.11
N PHE A 135 14.38 -15.19 -8.07
CA PHE A 135 13.64 -16.42 -8.30
C PHE A 135 12.64 -16.25 -9.47
N PRO A 136 13.11 -15.99 -10.70
CA PRO A 136 12.22 -15.72 -11.83
C PRO A 136 11.37 -16.93 -12.26
N GLU A 137 11.82 -18.14 -11.93
CA GLU A 137 11.12 -19.40 -12.22
C GLU A 137 10.27 -19.90 -11.05
N ASP A 138 10.41 -19.31 -9.85
CA ASP A 138 9.60 -19.71 -8.69
C ASP A 138 8.42 -18.73 -8.53
N ASN A 139 7.33 -19.17 -7.88
CA ASN A 139 6.17 -18.31 -7.70
C ASN A 139 6.32 -17.46 -6.43
N VAL A 140 6.58 -16.17 -6.63
CA VAL A 140 6.66 -15.14 -5.59
C VAL A 140 5.34 -14.38 -5.56
N SER A 141 4.72 -14.24 -4.38
CA SER A 141 3.43 -13.56 -4.22
C SER A 141 3.32 -12.79 -2.91
N ILE A 142 2.42 -11.81 -2.87
CA ILE A 142 1.96 -11.14 -1.65
C ILE A 142 0.48 -11.51 -1.46
N PRO A 143 0.09 -12.08 -0.31
CA PRO A 143 -1.31 -12.35 -0.03
C PRO A 143 -2.15 -11.07 0.04
N ILE A 144 -3.35 -11.14 -0.54
CA ILE A 144 -4.34 -10.05 -0.49
C ILE A 144 -5.65 -10.62 0.05
N GLN A 145 -6.15 -10.01 1.12
CA GLN A 145 -7.40 -10.42 1.75
C GLN A 145 -8.55 -9.53 1.31
N PHE A 146 -9.55 -10.11 0.62
CA PHE A 146 -10.77 -9.41 0.20
C PHE A 146 -11.97 -9.66 1.12
N SER A 147 -11.76 -10.33 2.26
CA SER A 147 -12.81 -10.60 3.23
C SER A 147 -12.29 -10.42 4.65
N GLN A 148 -13.12 -9.90 5.54
CA GLN A 148 -12.80 -9.91 6.95
C GLN A 148 -12.81 -11.35 7.50
N PRO A 149 -11.85 -11.72 8.37
CA PRO A 149 -11.91 -12.98 9.10
C PRO A 149 -13.23 -13.06 9.88
N LYS A 150 -14.03 -14.10 9.62
CA LYS A 150 -15.18 -14.40 10.46
C LYS A 150 -14.66 -15.04 11.74
N LEU A 151 -14.78 -14.36 12.87
CA LEU A 151 -14.65 -15.00 14.17
C LEU A 151 -15.72 -16.11 14.24
N ARG A 152 -15.29 -17.35 14.44
CA ARG A 152 -16.18 -18.48 14.77
C ARG A 152 -16.19 -18.68 16.27
#